data_AF-A0A3N5VQB6-F1
#
_entry.id   AF-A0A3N5VQB6-F1
#
_cell.length_a   1.000
_cell.length_b   1.000
_cell.length_c   1.000
_cell.angle_alpha   90.00
_cell.angle_beta   90.00
_cell.angle_gamma   90.00
#
_symmetry.space_group_name_H-M   'P 1'
#
loop_
_entity.id
_entity.type
_entity.pdbx_description
1 polymer ?
#
loop_
_entity_poly.entity_id
_entity_poly.type
_entity_poly.pdbx_seq_one_letter_code
_entity_poly.pdbx_strand_id
1 'polypeptide(L)'
;MNQSNQLDRTFSFILKRMVETGQAPFYTEISGELGISVEEGRKALHDLTGAAIAVWLFPNTNYLAAFPPFSNLPTQYRITIEGQQKWFGQ
;
A
#
# COMPACT_ATOMS: atom_id res chain seq x y z
N MET A 1 -5.95 -6.49 19.39
CA MET A 1 -6.20 -5.20 18.72
C MET A 1 -7.53 -5.31 17.99
N ASN A 2 -8.33 -4.24 17.92
CA ASN A 2 -9.60 -4.29 17.18
C ASN A 2 -9.35 -4.11 15.68
N GLN A 3 -10.13 -4.76 14.80
CA GLN A 3 -9.84 -4.82 13.34
C GLN A 3 -9.71 -3.45 12.67
N SER A 4 -10.53 -2.46 13.04
CA SER A 4 -10.44 -1.08 12.51
C SER A 4 -9.04 -0.48 12.70
N ASN A 5 -8.44 -0.67 13.89
CA ASN A 5 -7.12 -0.14 14.20
C ASN A 5 -6.03 -0.79 13.32
N GLN A 6 -6.17 -2.08 12.99
CA GLN A 6 -5.21 -2.76 12.13
C GLN A 6 -5.30 -2.28 10.67
N LEU A 7 -6.51 -2.07 10.14
CA LEU A 7 -6.71 -1.50 8.80
C LEU A 7 -6.12 -0.10 8.70
N ASP A 8 -6.41 0.77 9.67
CA ASP A 8 -5.92 2.15 9.69
C ASP A 8 -4.38 2.21 9.77
N ARG A 9 -3.77 1.35 10.58
CA ARG A 9 -2.30 1.24 10.68
C ARG A 9 -1.68 0.72 9.38
N THR A 10 -2.30 -0.29 8.76
CA THR A 10 -1.81 -0.86 7.49
C THR A 10 -1.90 0.18 6.38
N PHE A 11 -3.03 0.88 6.28
CA PHE A 11 -3.23 1.98 5.31
C PHE A 11 -2.18 3.07 5.51
N SER A 12 -2.03 3.54 6.75
CA SER A 12 -1.09 4.61 7.10
C SER A 12 0.35 4.24 6.78
N PHE A 13 0.74 2.99 7.04
CA PHE A 13 2.06 2.49 6.69
C PHE A 13 2.29 2.49 5.18
N ILE A 14 1.38 1.90 4.39
CA ILE A 14 1.51 1.85 2.94
C ILE A 14 1.62 3.27 2.36
N LEU A 15 0.77 4.20 2.83
CA LEU A 15 0.78 5.58 2.38
C LEU A 15 2.13 6.27 2.65
N LYS A 16 2.65 6.14 3.88
CA LYS A 16 3.96 6.71 4.24
C LYS A 16 5.07 6.10 3.42
N ARG A 17 5.08 4.77 3.28
CA ARG A 17 6.09 4.06 2.49
C ARG A 17 6.09 4.49 1.03
N MET A 18 4.90 4.68 0.44
CA MET A 18 4.75 5.24 -0.89
C MET A 18 5.40 6.62 -0.94
N VAL A 19 5.00 7.56 -0.08
CA VAL A 19 5.53 8.94 -0.03
C VAL A 19 7.05 8.99 0.16
N GLU A 20 7.63 8.09 0.95
CA GLU A 20 9.07 8.06 1.21
C GLU A 20 9.87 7.49 0.04
N THR A 21 9.37 6.40 -0.57
CA THR A 21 10.20 5.57 -1.46
C THR A 21 9.83 5.65 -2.94
N GLY A 22 8.60 6.05 -3.27
CA GLY A 22 8.07 5.95 -4.63
C GLY A 22 7.46 4.60 -4.97
N GLN A 23 7.53 3.61 -4.07
CA GLN A 23 7.11 2.24 -4.36
C GLN A 23 6.24 1.67 -3.25
N ALA A 24 5.31 0.81 -3.64
CA ALA A 24 4.43 0.15 -2.69
C ALA A 24 5.18 -0.94 -1.92
N PRO A 25 5.00 -1.08 -0.60
CA PRO A 25 5.59 -2.17 0.15
C PRO A 25 5.00 -3.52 -0.28
N PHE A 26 5.77 -4.58 -0.06
CA PHE A 26 5.23 -5.93 -0.08
C PHE A 26 4.65 -6.32 1.30
N TYR A 27 3.79 -7.35 1.36
CA TYR A 27 3.11 -7.72 2.61
C TYR A 27 4.08 -8.15 3.73
N THR A 28 5.30 -8.59 3.40
CA THR A 28 6.35 -8.87 4.37
C THR A 28 6.81 -7.61 5.09
N GLU A 29 6.88 -6.46 4.41
CA GLU A 29 7.20 -5.18 5.04
C GLU A 29 6.06 -4.71 5.97
N ILE A 30 4.79 -4.98 5.60
CA ILE A 30 3.63 -4.75 6.48
C ILE A 30 3.78 -5.56 7.77
N SER A 31 4.17 -6.84 7.68
CA SER A 31 4.36 -7.68 8.86
C SER A 31 5.46 -7.14 9.79
N GLY A 32 6.57 -6.68 9.21
CA GLY A 32 7.68 -6.07 9.94
C GLY A 32 7.27 -4.78 10.65
N GLU A 33 6.57 -3.88 9.96
CA GLU A 33 6.07 -2.62 10.53
C GLU A 33 5.08 -2.85 11.67
N LEU A 34 4.13 -3.78 11.49
CA LEU A 34 3.07 -4.00 12.46
C LEU A 34 3.49 -4.90 13.63
N GLY A 35 4.64 -5.57 13.52
CA GLY A 35 5.13 -6.53 14.52
C GLY A 35 4.26 -7.80 14.59
N ILE A 36 3.75 -8.24 13.45
CA ILE A 36 2.84 -9.39 13.31
C ILE A 36 3.49 -10.48 12.46
N SER A 37 2.87 -11.67 12.43
CA SER A 37 3.37 -12.74 11.56
C SER A 37 3.22 -12.38 10.08
N VAL A 38 4.03 -13.03 9.22
CA VAL A 38 3.96 -12.83 7.76
C VAL A 38 2.57 -13.13 7.20
N GLU A 39 1.91 -14.15 7.71
CA GLU A 39 0.56 -14.54 7.28
C GLU A 39 -0.49 -13.50 7.72
N GLU A 40 -0.35 -12.93 8.92
CA GLU A 40 -1.20 -11.81 9.35
C GLU A 40 -0.94 -10.53 8.55
N GLY A 41 0.31 -10.27 8.15
CA GLY A 41 0.65 -9.16 7.25
C GLY A 41 0.02 -9.32 5.87
N ARG A 42 0.07 -10.54 5.31
CA ARG A 42 -0.63 -10.89 4.07
C ARG A 42 -2.14 -10.69 4.23
N LYS A 43 -2.73 -11.18 5.32
CA LYS A 43 -4.15 -10.99 5.61
C LYS A 43 -4.52 -9.51 5.71
N ALA A 44 -3.71 -8.68 6.38
CA ALA A 44 -3.97 -7.25 6.51
C ALA A 44 -3.99 -6.52 5.16
N LEU A 45 -3.11 -6.90 4.22
CA LEU A 45 -3.14 -6.40 2.84
C LEU A 45 -4.46 -6.77 2.14
N HIS A 46 -4.90 -8.03 2.24
CA HIS A 46 -6.14 -8.49 1.60
C HIS A 46 -7.38 -7.86 2.24
N ASP A 47 -7.40 -7.69 3.56
CA ASP A 47 -8.49 -7.03 4.26
C ASP A 47 -8.66 -5.57 3.80
N LEU A 48 -7.55 -4.86 3.53
CA LEU A 48 -7.56 -3.52 2.92
C LEU A 48 -8.16 -3.52 1.52
N THR A 49 -7.81 -4.49 0.67
CA THR A 49 -8.38 -4.60 -0.68
C THR A 49 -9.89 -4.90 -0.65
N GLY A 50 -10.38 -5.53 0.42
CA GLY A 50 -11.80 -5.78 0.64
C GLY A 50 -12.57 -4.63 1.28
N ALA A 51 -11.89 -3.58 1.78
CA ALA A 51 -12.48 -2.52 2.60
C ALA A 51 -13.20 -1.40 1.81
N ALA A 52 -13.63 -1.66 0.57
CA ALA A 52 -14.26 -0.69 -0.34
C ALA A 52 -13.39 0.56 -0.68
N ILE A 53 -12.07 0.43 -0.55
CA ILE A 53 -11.09 1.41 -1.01
C ILE A 53 -10.61 0.97 -2.39
N ALA A 54 -10.36 1.90 -3.31
CA ALA A 54 -9.82 1.63 -4.66
C ALA A 54 -8.35 1.15 -4.61
N VAL A 55 -8.08 0.04 -3.94
CA VAL A 55 -6.78 -0.63 -3.85
C VAL A 55 -6.78 -1.81 -4.81
N TRP A 56 -5.77 -1.89 -5.67
CA TRP A 56 -5.68 -2.92 -6.69
C TRP A 56 -4.40 -3.73 -6.53
N LEU A 57 -4.52 -5.06 -6.51
CA LEU A 57 -3.39 -5.97 -6.61
C LEU A 57 -3.11 -6.32 -8.08
N PHE A 58 -1.85 -6.53 -8.41
CA PHE A 58 -1.50 -7.09 -9.71
C PHE A 58 -2.00 -8.54 -9.80
N PRO A 59 -2.63 -8.96 -10.91
CA PRO A 59 -3.33 -10.24 -11.00
C PRO A 59 -2.48 -11.43 -10.57
N ASN A 60 -3.06 -12.32 -9.75
CA ASN A 60 -2.42 -13.54 -9.24
C ASN A 60 -1.15 -13.30 -8.40
N THR A 61 -0.98 -12.10 -7.85
CA THR A 61 0.13 -11.76 -6.97
C THR A 61 -0.36 -11.05 -5.70
N ASN A 62 0.58 -10.67 -4.83
CA ASN A 62 0.35 -9.76 -3.71
C ASN A 62 1.03 -8.39 -3.92
N TYR A 63 1.38 -8.04 -5.16
CA TYR A 63 1.92 -6.73 -5.46
C TYR A 63 0.79 -5.71 -5.54
N LEU A 64 0.94 -4.60 -4.81
CA LEU A 64 0.07 -3.44 -4.99
C LEU A 64 0.36 -2.81 -6.35
N ALA A 65 -0.63 -2.87 -7.24
CA ALA A 65 -0.61 -2.19 -8.53
C ALA A 65 -1.03 -0.71 -8.38
N ALA A 66 -2.01 -0.44 -7.53
CA ALA A 66 -2.46 0.90 -7.18
C ALA A 66 -2.98 0.96 -5.74
N PHE A 67 -2.73 2.09 -5.09
CA PHE A 67 -3.12 2.38 -3.73
C PHE A 67 -3.36 3.89 -3.61
N PRO A 68 -4.59 4.36 -3.31
CA PRO A 68 -4.91 5.79 -3.41
C PRO A 68 -3.99 6.68 -2.56
N PRO A 69 -3.51 7.82 -3.10
CA PRO A 69 -3.78 8.37 -4.45
C PRO A 69 -2.84 7.83 -5.55
N PHE A 70 -1.97 6.88 -5.23
CA PHE A 70 -0.86 6.46 -6.06
C PHE A 70 -1.15 5.26 -6.97
N SER A 71 -0.46 5.23 -8.09
CA SER A 71 -0.26 4.06 -8.93
C SER A 71 1.21 3.63 -8.85
N ASN A 72 1.43 2.32 -8.69
CA ASN A 72 2.77 1.72 -8.77
C ASN A 72 3.17 1.42 -10.24
N LEU A 73 2.23 1.60 -11.17
CA LEU A 73 2.46 1.55 -12.61
C LEU A 73 2.51 2.98 -13.20
N PRO A 74 3.31 3.24 -14.23
CA PRO A 74 3.30 4.53 -14.92
C PRO A 74 1.93 4.89 -15.47
N THR A 75 1.48 6.12 -15.22
CA THR A 75 0.27 6.73 -15.80
C THR A 75 0.60 8.12 -16.36
N GLN A 76 -0.37 8.77 -17.04
CA GLN A 76 -0.19 10.16 -17.44
C GLN A 76 -0.15 11.12 -16.24
N TYR A 77 -0.67 10.72 -15.08
CA TYR A 77 -0.73 11.54 -13.88
C TYR A 77 0.58 11.43 -13.10
N ARG A 78 1.52 12.34 -13.33
CA ARG A 78 2.80 12.36 -12.61
C ARG A 78 2.66 13.16 -11.32
N ILE A 79 3.00 12.55 -10.19
CA ILE A 79 3.01 13.20 -8.88
C ILE A 79 4.46 13.52 -8.51
N THR A 80 4.66 14.76 -8.04
CA THR A 80 5.94 15.26 -7.53
C THR A 80 5.78 15.56 -6.05
N ILE A 81 6.66 15.01 -5.22
CA ILE A 81 6.72 15.28 -3.77
C ILE A 81 8.11 15.86 -3.49
N GLU A 82 8.17 17.03 -2.84
CA GLU A 82 9.41 17.73 -2.49
C GLU A 82 10.38 17.90 -3.69
N GLY A 83 9.83 18.19 -4.87
CA GLY A 83 10.61 18.40 -6.10
C GLY A 83 11.11 17.12 -6.77
N GLN A 84 10.86 15.93 -6.21
CA GLN A 84 11.20 14.65 -6.81
C GLN A 84 9.97 14.06 -7.55
N GLN A 85 10.16 13.61 -8.79
CA GLN A 85 9.12 12.92 -9.55
C GLN A 85 9.42 11.41 -9.54
N LYS A 86 8.81 10.69 -8.58
CA LYS A 86 8.90 9.22 -8.49
C LYS A 86 7.54 8.54 -8.64
N TRP A 87 6.47 9.29 -8.45
CA TRP A 87 5.12 8.76 -8.25
C TRP A 87 4.22 8.99 -9.46
N PHE A 88 3.22 8.12 -9.58
CA PHE A 88 2.11 8.27 -10.50
C PHE A 88 0.79 8.26 -9.72
N GLY A 89 -0.25 8.91 -10.25
CA GLY A 89 -1.62 8.83 -9.74
C GLY A 89 -2.39 7.68 -10.39
N GLN A 90 -3.38 7.12 -9.67
CA GLN A 90 -4.33 6.14 -10.20
C GLN A 90 -5.44 6.76 -11.03
#